data_AF-M9REQ7-F1
#
_entry.id   AF-M9REQ7-F1
#
_cell.length_a   1.000
_cell.length_b   1.000
_cell.length_c   1.000
_cell.angle_alpha   90.00
_cell.angle_beta   90.00
_cell.angle_gamma   90.00
#
_symmetry.space_group_name_H-M   'P 1'
#
loop_
_entity.id
_entity.type
_entity.pdbx_description
1 polymer ?
#
loop_
_entity_poly.entity_id
_entity_poly.type
_entity_poly.pdbx_seq_one_letter_code
_entity_poly.pdbx_strand_id
1 'polypeptide(L)'
;MMWPSYPINLADNTARPDNSTAQFMAQAIPFERINAVNGWALTPSQIAQNYDVAANKTHAKAPLVASEIGCYLSHIAAWTRIANGDAAGGFVFEDDFLADDTSGATLADLNVAQSDWDMVKLFSFDQSPKAVFETTHGTKRLVVPYRVPTCLIGYGMTKQAAQKLLYSCA
;
A
#
# COMPACT_ATOMS: atom_id res chain seq x y z
N MET A 1 -5.26 -4.32 -19.02
CA MET A 1 -5.89 -5.10 -17.95
C MET A 1 -6.22 -4.19 -16.79
N MET A 2 -7.25 -4.50 -16.01
CA MET A 2 -7.58 -3.79 -14.79
C MET A 2 -6.49 -4.00 -13.73
N TRP A 3 -6.19 -2.97 -12.95
CA TRP A 3 -5.26 -3.02 -11.83
C TRP A 3 -5.83 -3.94 -10.74
N PRO A 4 -5.07 -4.94 -10.26
CA PRO A 4 -5.49 -5.79 -9.16
C PRO A 4 -5.48 -5.02 -7.83
N SER A 5 -6.36 -5.43 -6.91
CA SER A 5 -6.40 -4.92 -5.53
C SER A 5 -5.91 -6.00 -4.56
N TYR A 6 -5.00 -5.64 -3.67
CA TYR A 6 -4.32 -6.55 -2.75
C TYR A 6 -4.55 -6.15 -1.29
N PRO A 7 -5.58 -6.69 -0.59
CA PRO A 7 -5.62 -6.61 0.86
C PRO A 7 -4.52 -7.45 1.50
N ILE A 8 -3.85 -6.87 2.48
CA ILE A 8 -2.84 -7.49 3.32
C ILE A 8 -3.51 -7.86 4.64
N ASN A 9 -3.65 -9.15 4.93
CA ASN A 9 -4.19 -9.64 6.20
C ASN A 9 -3.31 -10.75 6.76
N LEU A 10 -3.12 -10.77 8.09
CA LEU A 10 -2.52 -11.92 8.78
C LEU A 10 -3.40 -13.16 8.62
N ALA A 11 -2.79 -14.32 8.34
CA ALA A 11 -3.54 -15.57 8.16
C ALA A 11 -4.30 -15.99 9.42
N ASP A 12 -3.71 -15.74 10.60
CA ASP A 12 -4.27 -16.13 11.89
C ASP A 12 -5.35 -15.17 12.42
N ASN A 13 -5.58 -14.06 11.72
CA ASN A 13 -6.63 -13.11 12.08
C ASN A 13 -7.83 -13.37 11.18
N THR A 14 -8.86 -14.05 11.69
CA THR A 14 -10.04 -14.43 10.88
C THR A 14 -11.11 -13.34 10.83
N ALA A 15 -11.22 -12.47 11.86
CA ALA A 15 -12.24 -11.43 11.91
C ALA A 15 -11.96 -10.23 10.97
N ARG A 16 -10.69 -9.90 10.73
CA ARG A 16 -10.32 -8.78 9.84
C ARG A 16 -10.51 -9.06 8.35
N PRO A 17 -10.20 -10.26 7.82
CA PRO A 17 -10.53 -10.65 6.45
C PRO A 17 -12.03 -10.55 6.14
N ASP A 18 -12.91 -10.84 7.10
CA ASP A 18 -14.37 -10.69 6.91
C ASP A 18 -14.74 -9.22 6.67
N ASN A 19 -14.15 -8.29 7.43
CA ASN A 19 -14.32 -6.85 7.21
C ASN A 19 -13.77 -6.42 5.84
N SER A 20 -12.52 -6.75 5.53
CA SER A 20 -11.92 -6.39 4.23
C SER A 20 -12.75 -6.93 3.06
N THR A 21 -13.19 -8.19 3.15
CA THR A 21 -14.03 -8.83 2.13
C THR A 21 -15.36 -8.10 1.98
N ALA A 22 -16.05 -7.78 3.08
CA ALA A 22 -17.30 -7.04 3.04
C ALA A 22 -17.14 -5.66 2.38
N GLN A 23 -16.06 -4.93 2.70
CA GLN A 23 -15.74 -3.63 2.12
C GLN A 23 -15.54 -3.71 0.60
N PHE A 24 -14.75 -4.68 0.11
CA PHE A 24 -14.55 -4.84 -1.33
C PHE A 24 -15.81 -5.30 -2.06
N MET A 25 -16.56 -6.23 -1.47
CA MET A 25 -17.81 -6.73 -2.06
C MET A 25 -18.87 -5.63 -2.17
N ALA A 26 -19.02 -4.79 -1.15
CA ALA A 26 -19.96 -3.66 -1.17
C ALA A 26 -19.67 -2.68 -2.32
N GLN A 27 -18.42 -2.58 -2.73
CA GLN A 27 -17.96 -1.67 -3.80
C GLN A 27 -17.72 -2.38 -5.14
N ALA A 28 -18.04 -3.67 -5.25
CA ALA A 28 -17.79 -4.51 -6.42
C ALA A 28 -16.33 -4.49 -6.91
N ILE A 29 -15.37 -4.36 -5.98
CA ILE A 29 -13.94 -4.32 -6.29
C ILE A 29 -13.40 -5.76 -6.25
N PRO A 30 -12.85 -6.30 -7.35
CA PRO A 30 -12.17 -7.59 -7.30
C PRO A 30 -10.85 -7.45 -6.56
N PHE A 31 -10.51 -8.47 -5.76
CA PHE A 31 -9.30 -8.47 -4.96
C PHE A 31 -8.65 -9.85 -4.86
N GLU A 32 -7.34 -9.88 -4.61
CA GLU A 32 -6.57 -11.07 -4.28
C GLU A 32 -5.84 -10.83 -2.96
N ARG A 33 -6.05 -11.71 -1.97
CA ARG A 33 -5.45 -11.53 -0.65
C ARG A 33 -3.95 -11.82 -0.65
N ILE A 34 -3.18 -10.96 0.01
CA ILE A 34 -1.80 -11.20 0.40
C ILE A 34 -1.78 -11.69 1.84
N ASN A 35 -1.16 -12.85 2.06
CA ASN A 35 -0.85 -13.32 3.41
C ASN A 35 0.20 -12.39 4.02
N ALA A 36 -0.19 -11.62 5.02
CA ALA A 36 0.74 -10.74 5.73
C ALA A 36 1.78 -11.54 6.50
N VAL A 37 2.96 -10.97 6.65
CA VAL A 37 4.06 -11.51 7.46
C VAL A 37 3.80 -11.16 8.92
N ASN A 38 3.61 -12.18 9.76
CA ASN A 38 3.57 -11.99 11.20
C ASN A 38 4.97 -11.67 11.73
N GLY A 39 5.23 -10.38 11.99
CA GLY A 39 6.51 -9.90 12.51
C GLY A 39 6.96 -10.58 13.80
N TRP A 40 6.02 -10.95 14.68
CA TRP A 40 6.31 -11.64 15.94
C TRP A 40 6.71 -13.10 15.76
N ALA A 41 6.41 -13.69 14.61
CA ALA A 41 6.81 -15.06 14.26
C ALA A 41 8.17 -15.11 13.55
N LEU A 42 8.79 -13.96 13.23
CA LEU A 42 10.10 -13.92 12.61
C LEU A 42 11.19 -14.33 13.59
N THR A 43 12.07 -15.21 13.14
CA THR A 43 13.28 -15.54 13.90
C THR A 43 14.28 -14.37 13.87
N PRO A 44 15.23 -14.32 14.82
CA PRO A 44 16.30 -13.32 14.78
C PRO A 44 17.11 -13.31 13.48
N SER A 45 17.31 -14.48 12.86
CA SER A 45 18.00 -14.57 11.57
C SER A 45 17.19 -14.00 10.41
N GLN A 46 15.88 -14.23 10.38
CA GLN A 46 14.98 -13.63 9.39
C GLN A 46 14.92 -12.11 9.54
N ILE A 47 14.89 -11.59 10.78
CA ILE A 47 14.96 -10.15 11.03
C ILE A 47 16.29 -9.59 10.50
N ALA A 48 17.43 -10.19 10.86
CA ALA A 48 18.75 -9.72 10.44
C ALA A 48 18.95 -9.73 8.91
N GLN A 49 18.27 -10.64 8.18
CA GLN A 49 18.30 -10.68 6.72
C GLN A 49 17.51 -9.54 6.06
N ASN A 50 16.50 -9.00 6.74
CA ASN A 50 15.54 -8.06 6.15
C ASN A 50 15.59 -6.66 6.77
N TYR A 51 16.38 -6.47 7.84
CA TYR A 51 16.43 -5.23 8.58
C TYR A 51 17.86 -4.88 9.00
N ASP A 52 18.42 -3.87 8.34
CA ASP A 52 19.72 -3.30 8.69
C ASP A 52 19.55 -2.22 9.78
N VAL A 53 19.88 -2.60 11.01
CA VAL A 53 19.84 -1.72 12.18
C VAL A 53 20.80 -0.53 12.05
N ALA A 54 21.95 -0.72 11.40
CA ALA A 54 22.94 0.35 11.24
C ALA A 54 22.45 1.39 10.23
N ALA A 55 21.94 0.95 9.08
CA ALA A 55 21.32 1.84 8.10
C ALA A 55 20.07 2.53 8.66
N ASN A 56 19.26 1.85 9.45
CA ASN A 56 18.10 2.48 10.07
C ASN A 56 18.49 3.60 11.04
N LYS A 57 19.59 3.45 11.79
CA LYS A 57 20.10 4.52 12.67
C LYS A 57 20.56 5.77 11.92
N THR A 58 20.98 5.64 10.65
CA THR A 58 21.42 6.77 9.82
C THR A 58 20.26 7.42 9.05
N HIS A 59 19.29 6.61 8.60
CA HIS A 59 18.25 7.06 7.67
C HIS A 59 16.87 7.23 8.30
N ALA A 60 16.60 6.65 9.47
CA ALA A 60 15.31 6.69 10.15
C ALA A 60 15.42 7.25 11.57
N LYS A 61 14.26 7.52 12.18
CA LYS A 61 14.18 8.18 13.50
C LYS A 61 14.35 7.21 14.67
N ALA A 62 13.86 5.98 14.52
CA ALA A 62 13.81 4.98 15.58
C ALA A 62 13.97 3.57 14.99
N PRO A 63 14.50 2.61 15.76
CA PRO A 63 14.51 1.20 15.36
C PRO A 63 13.10 0.67 15.13
N LEU A 64 12.92 -0.13 14.09
CA LEU A 64 11.65 -0.82 13.85
C LEU A 64 11.44 -1.94 14.86
N VAL A 65 10.22 -2.07 15.36
CA VAL A 65 9.79 -3.23 16.14
C VAL A 65 9.38 -4.39 15.22
N ALA A 66 9.31 -5.61 15.77
CA ALA A 66 9.02 -6.81 14.98
C ALA A 66 7.75 -6.69 14.13
N SER A 67 6.66 -6.14 14.68
CA SER A 67 5.41 -5.91 13.95
C SER A 67 5.55 -4.93 12.78
N GLU A 68 6.38 -3.88 12.91
CA GLU A 68 6.64 -2.92 11.83
C GLU A 68 7.47 -3.55 10.71
N ILE A 69 8.43 -4.41 11.05
CA ILE A 69 9.20 -5.21 10.08
C ILE A 69 8.25 -6.15 9.32
N GLY A 70 7.37 -6.87 10.02
CA GLY A 70 6.36 -7.72 9.39
C GLY A 70 5.41 -6.95 8.47
N CYS A 71 4.98 -5.76 8.88
CA CYS A 71 4.18 -4.87 8.04
C CYS A 71 4.93 -4.51 6.76
N TYR A 72 6.16 -4.00 6.86
CA TYR A 72 6.96 -3.61 5.70
C TYR A 72 7.21 -4.79 4.73
N LEU A 73 7.54 -5.97 5.24
CA LEU A 73 7.70 -7.19 4.45
C LEU A 73 6.41 -7.59 3.71
N SER A 74 5.25 -7.34 4.32
CA SER A 74 3.95 -7.59 3.68
C SER A 74 3.70 -6.65 2.50
N HIS A 75 4.13 -5.39 2.61
CA HIS A 75 4.08 -4.43 1.50
C HIS A 75 5.07 -4.82 0.39
N ILE A 76 6.27 -5.28 0.72
CA ILE A 76 7.21 -5.83 -0.28
C ILE A 76 6.57 -7.00 -1.05
N ALA A 77 5.84 -7.89 -0.38
CA ALA A 77 5.13 -8.98 -1.04
C ALA A 77 4.06 -8.45 -2.02
N ALA A 78 3.29 -7.41 -1.63
CA ALA A 78 2.33 -6.76 -2.51
C ALA A 78 3.02 -6.07 -3.71
N TRP A 79 4.11 -5.33 -3.49
CA TRP A 79 4.90 -4.71 -4.55
C TRP A 79 5.45 -5.76 -5.52
N THR A 80 5.88 -6.91 -5.01
CA THR A 80 6.36 -8.04 -5.82
C THR A 80 5.27 -8.57 -6.75
N ARG A 81 4.02 -8.68 -6.28
CA ARG A 81 2.88 -9.05 -7.13
C ARG A 81 2.62 -8.01 -8.22
N ILE A 82 2.62 -6.72 -7.86
CA ILE A 82 2.40 -5.62 -8.81
C ILE A 82 3.53 -5.56 -9.87
N ALA A 83 4.79 -5.63 -9.43
CA ALA A 83 5.97 -5.52 -10.28
C ALA A 83 6.10 -6.66 -11.30
N ASN A 84 5.63 -7.85 -10.95
CA ASN A 84 5.69 -9.04 -11.80
C ASN A 84 4.39 -9.33 -12.55
N GLY A 85 3.28 -8.69 -12.20
CA GLY A 85 1.98 -8.86 -12.86
C GLY A 85 1.89 -8.18 -14.23
N ASP A 86 0.84 -8.49 -14.97
CA ASP A 86 0.61 -7.97 -16.33
C ASP A 86 -0.06 -6.58 -16.37
N ALA A 87 -0.66 -6.15 -15.26
CA ALA A 87 -1.30 -4.84 -15.16
C ALA A 87 -0.26 -3.70 -15.11
N ALA A 88 -0.68 -2.48 -15.45
CA ALA A 88 0.18 -1.30 -15.42
C ALA A 88 0.44 -0.76 -14.00
N GLY A 89 -0.23 -1.32 -12.99
CA GLY A 89 -0.13 -0.95 -11.58
C GLY A 89 -1.02 -1.84 -10.73
N GLY A 90 -1.23 -1.47 -9.47
CA GLY A 90 -2.09 -2.17 -8.53
C GLY A 90 -2.44 -1.32 -7.31
N PHE A 91 -3.42 -1.78 -6.55
CA PHE A 91 -3.84 -1.18 -5.28
C PHE A 91 -3.49 -2.11 -4.13
N VAL A 92 -3.13 -1.53 -2.98
CA VAL A 92 -2.77 -2.25 -1.77
C VAL A 92 -3.54 -1.65 -0.60
N PHE A 93 -4.06 -2.51 0.27
CA PHE A 93 -4.87 -2.12 1.41
C PHE A 93 -4.41 -2.88 2.67
N GLU A 94 -4.28 -2.18 3.80
CA GLU A 94 -4.15 -2.79 5.13
C GLU A 94 -5.49 -3.37 5.58
N ASP A 95 -5.49 -4.20 6.63
CA ASP A 95 -6.68 -4.93 7.06
C ASP A 95 -7.73 -4.10 7.83
N ASP A 96 -7.39 -2.86 8.18
CA ASP A 96 -8.22 -1.92 8.92
C ASP A 96 -8.83 -0.82 8.05
N PHE A 97 -8.74 -0.94 6.72
CA PHE A 97 -9.36 0.03 5.82
C PHE A 97 -10.89 0.02 5.94
N LEU A 98 -11.49 1.19 5.71
CA LEU A 98 -12.93 1.38 5.56
C LEU A 98 -13.15 2.02 4.19
N ALA A 99 -13.96 1.37 3.35
CA ALA A 99 -14.40 1.95 2.10
C ALA A 99 -15.62 2.84 2.34
N ASP A 100 -15.75 3.86 1.49
CA ASP A 100 -16.97 4.64 1.33
C ASP A 100 -17.63 4.35 -0.02
N ASP A 101 -18.82 4.90 -0.24
CA ASP A 101 -19.59 4.72 -1.47
C ASP A 101 -18.91 5.29 -2.73
N THR A 102 -17.81 6.02 -2.58
CA THR A 102 -17.04 6.57 -3.69
C THR A 102 -15.80 5.73 -4.02
N SER A 103 -15.47 4.72 -3.20
CA SER A 103 -14.21 3.99 -3.27
C SER A 103 -14.10 3.18 -4.57
N GLY A 104 -15.15 2.47 -4.98
CA GLY A 104 -15.17 1.73 -6.24
C GLY A 104 -14.93 2.63 -7.46
N ALA A 105 -15.66 3.75 -7.54
CA ALA A 105 -15.48 4.75 -8.60
C ALA A 105 -14.08 5.38 -8.58
N THR A 106 -13.53 5.64 -7.39
CA THR A 106 -12.16 6.17 -7.24
C THR A 106 -11.11 5.22 -7.80
N LEU A 107 -11.22 3.91 -7.49
CA LEU A 107 -10.27 2.93 -8.05
C LEU A 107 -10.43 2.78 -9.56
N ALA A 108 -11.66 2.85 -10.08
CA ALA A 108 -11.92 2.84 -11.51
C ALA A 108 -11.28 4.04 -12.23
N ASP A 109 -11.38 5.25 -11.66
CA ASP A 109 -10.74 6.45 -12.20
C ASP A 109 -9.21 6.30 -12.23
N LEU A 110 -8.61 5.69 -11.20
CA LEU A 110 -7.16 5.51 -11.09
C LEU A 110 -6.63 4.33 -11.94
N ASN A 111 -7.50 3.42 -12.36
CA ASN A 111 -7.20 2.22 -13.15
C ASN A 111 -6.96 2.53 -14.64
N VAL A 112 -6.02 3.42 -14.91
CA VAL A 112 -5.53 3.75 -16.25
C VAL A 112 -4.01 3.81 -16.23
N ALA A 113 -3.36 3.83 -17.40
CA ALA A 113 -1.92 4.09 -17.44
C ALA A 113 -1.66 5.51 -16.92
N GLN A 114 -0.76 5.65 -15.95
CA GLN A 114 -0.44 6.91 -15.30
C GLN A 114 0.97 7.36 -15.67
N SER A 115 1.11 8.60 -16.11
CA SER A 115 2.40 9.26 -16.35
C SER A 115 2.71 10.33 -15.31
N ASP A 116 1.69 10.81 -14.60
CA ASP A 116 1.78 12.04 -13.82
C ASP A 116 2.12 11.76 -12.35
N TRP A 117 1.97 10.51 -11.93
CA TRP A 117 2.27 10.05 -10.58
C TRP A 117 2.70 8.58 -10.56
N ASP A 118 3.60 8.25 -9.65
CA ASP A 118 4.09 6.88 -9.41
C ASP A 118 3.25 6.14 -8.35
N MET A 119 2.76 6.87 -7.35
CA MET A 119 1.99 6.34 -6.22
C MET A 119 0.97 7.38 -5.73
N VAL A 120 -0.23 6.92 -5.36
CA VAL A 120 -1.30 7.75 -4.80
C VAL A 120 -1.82 7.12 -3.52
N LYS A 121 -1.85 7.91 -2.43
CA LYS A 121 -2.51 7.49 -1.19
C LYS A 121 -4.02 7.64 -1.34
N LEU A 122 -4.76 6.64 -0.87
CA LEU A 122 -6.23 6.64 -0.86
C LEU A 122 -6.80 7.17 0.46
N PHE A 123 -5.92 7.53 1.41
CA PHE A 123 -6.30 8.05 2.73
C PHE A 123 -5.34 9.14 3.22
N SER A 124 -5.91 10.15 3.88
CA SER A 124 -5.18 11.16 4.64
C SER A 124 -6.05 11.69 5.78
N PHE A 125 -5.48 11.92 6.96
CA PHE A 125 -6.19 12.63 8.04
C PHE A 125 -6.41 14.11 7.71
N ASP A 126 -5.43 14.73 7.06
CA ASP A 126 -5.52 16.10 6.57
C ASP A 126 -6.06 16.08 5.14
N GLN A 127 -7.30 16.55 4.97
CA GLN A 127 -8.00 16.64 3.69
C GLN A 127 -7.68 17.93 2.91
N SER A 128 -6.99 18.88 3.55
CA SER A 128 -6.58 20.15 2.97
C SER A 128 -5.10 20.44 3.24
N PRO A 129 -4.18 19.51 2.90
CA PRO A 129 -2.77 19.70 3.16
C PRO A 129 -2.23 20.87 2.34
N LYS A 130 -1.22 21.54 2.87
CA LYS A 130 -0.44 22.50 2.07
C LYS A 130 0.17 21.75 0.88
N ALA A 131 -0.23 22.11 -0.34
CA ALA A 131 0.25 21.48 -1.56
C ALA A 131 1.50 22.15 -2.14
N VAL A 132 2.36 21.33 -2.73
CA VAL A 132 3.44 21.77 -3.63
C VAL A 132 2.95 21.74 -5.08
N PHE A 133 2.07 20.80 -5.40
CA PHE A 133 1.43 20.66 -6.70
C PHE A 133 0.02 20.07 -6.52
N GLU A 134 -0.91 20.47 -7.37
CA GLU A 134 -2.26 19.92 -7.41
C GLU A 134 -2.72 19.74 -8.86
N THR A 135 -3.51 18.69 -9.09
CA THR A 135 -4.19 18.44 -10.37
C THR A 135 -5.54 17.76 -10.14
N THR A 136 -6.35 17.68 -11.19
CA THR A 136 -7.63 16.97 -11.20
C THR A 136 -7.49 15.68 -11.99
N HIS A 137 -7.94 14.57 -11.42
CA HIS A 137 -8.00 13.26 -12.07
C HIS A 137 -9.42 12.71 -11.95
N GLY A 138 -10.16 12.72 -13.07
CA GLY A 138 -11.58 12.38 -13.06
C GLY A 138 -12.37 13.29 -12.11
N THR A 139 -13.04 12.69 -11.13
CA THR A 139 -13.81 13.42 -10.10
C THR A 139 -12.99 13.81 -8.87
N LYS A 140 -11.70 13.48 -8.84
CA LYS A 140 -10.85 13.59 -7.66
C LYS A 140 -9.77 14.65 -7.83
N ARG A 141 -9.34 15.21 -6.71
CA ARG A 141 -8.19 16.11 -6.61
C ARG A 141 -6.98 15.30 -6.17
N LEU A 142 -5.92 15.32 -6.97
CA LEU A 142 -4.63 14.75 -6.62
C LEU A 142 -3.70 15.86 -6.14
N VAL A 143 -3.00 15.61 -5.05
CA VAL A 143 -2.15 16.59 -4.38
C VAL A 143 -0.79 15.97 -4.10
N VAL A 144 0.27 16.70 -4.41
CA VAL A 144 1.60 16.46 -3.86
C VAL A 144 1.75 17.34 -2.62
N PRO A 145 1.64 16.77 -1.40
CA PRO A 145 1.66 17.55 -0.18
C PRO A 145 3.09 18.00 0.16
N TYR A 146 3.21 19.18 0.78
CA TYR A 146 4.47 19.73 1.26
C TYR A 146 5.15 18.83 2.31
N ARG A 147 4.35 18.07 3.06
CA ARG A 147 4.82 17.01 3.97
C ARG A 147 4.11 15.71 3.63
N VAL A 148 4.87 14.62 3.52
CA VAL A 148 4.29 13.29 3.31
C VAL A 148 3.35 12.95 4.47
N PRO A 149 2.06 12.66 4.22
CA PRO A 149 1.10 12.37 5.27
C PRO A 149 1.43 11.03 5.92
N THR A 150 1.14 10.89 7.21
CA THR A 150 1.29 9.62 7.94
C THR A 150 0.28 8.55 7.49
N CYS A 151 0.50 7.30 7.90
CA CYS A 151 -0.29 6.09 7.61
C CYS A 151 -0.30 5.65 6.13
N LEU A 152 -0.43 4.37 5.85
CA LEU A 152 -0.47 3.84 4.47
C LEU A 152 -1.56 2.77 4.28
N ILE A 153 -2.70 2.98 4.95
CA ILE A 153 -3.86 2.08 4.99
C ILE A 153 -4.34 1.66 3.59
N GLY A 154 -4.27 2.56 2.60
CA GLY A 154 -4.64 2.27 1.22
C GLY A 154 -3.88 3.13 0.24
N TYR A 155 -3.40 2.54 -0.85
CA TYR A 155 -2.70 3.26 -1.91
C TYR A 155 -2.76 2.52 -3.25
N GLY A 156 -2.67 3.27 -4.34
CA GLY A 156 -2.39 2.77 -5.68
C GLY A 156 -0.96 3.08 -6.09
N MET A 157 -0.36 2.23 -6.90
CA MET A 157 0.96 2.51 -7.47
C MET A 157 1.15 1.89 -8.84
N THR A 158 1.99 2.53 -9.65
CA THR A 158 2.36 2.00 -10.97
C THR A 158 3.28 0.78 -10.83
N LYS A 159 3.29 -0.06 -11.86
CA LYS A 159 4.22 -1.20 -11.96
C LYS A 159 5.67 -0.75 -11.90
N GLN A 160 5.99 0.37 -12.56
CA GLN A 160 7.34 0.94 -12.53
C GLN A 160 7.73 1.41 -11.14
N ALA A 161 6.82 2.04 -10.39
CA ALA A 161 7.05 2.43 -9.01
C ALA A 161 7.32 1.20 -8.12
N ALA A 162 6.54 0.12 -8.29
CA ALA A 162 6.75 -1.12 -7.56
C ALA A 162 8.13 -1.73 -7.85
N GLN A 163 8.55 -1.75 -9.12
CA GLN A 163 9.88 -2.22 -9.53
C GLN A 163 11.01 -1.37 -8.93
N LYS A 164 10.86 -0.04 -8.92
CA LYS A 164 11.83 0.88 -8.31
C LYS A 164 11.97 0.62 -6.80
N LEU A 165 10.85 0.45 -6.08
CA LEU A 165 10.88 0.16 -4.65
C LEU A 165 11.57 -1.18 -4.37
N LEU A 166 11.24 -2.24 -5.11
CA LEU A 166 11.88 -3.54 -4.94
C LEU A 166 13.38 -3.49 -5.22
N TYR A 167 13.82 -2.75 -6.23
CA TYR A 167 15.25 -2.56 -6.51
C TYR A 167 15.97 -1.86 -5.34
N SER A 168 15.31 -0.92 -4.65
CA SER A 168 15.88 -0.25 -3.48
C SER A 168 15.89 -1.10 -2.21
N CYS A 169 15.15 -2.21 -2.19
CA CYS A 169 15.12 -3.17 -1.08
C CYS A 169 16.12 -4.33 -1.26
N ALA A 170 16.73 -4.47 -2.44
CA ALA A 170 17.71 -5.51 -2.77
C ALA A 170 19.13 -5.10 -2.40
#